data_AF-A0A543PS47-F1
#
_entry.id   AF-A0A543PS47-F1
#
_cell.length_a   1.000
_cell.length_b   1.000
_cell.length_c   1.000
_cell.angle_alpha   90.00
_cell.angle_beta   90.00
_cell.angle_gamma   90.00
#
_symmetry.space_group_name_H-M   'P 1'
#
loop_
_entity.id
_entity.type
_entity.pdbx_description
1 polymer ?
#
loop_
_entity_poly.entity_id
_entity_poly.type
_entity_poly.pdbx_seq_one_letter_code
_entity_poly.pdbx_strand_id
1 'polypeptide(L)'
;MDLVPYCPDDIVDAATLLGRGLSSHDIERLCRSGRLHRLVRGWFATREPKGAVDRHLLSTRAMLRHFDGRAASSHHSRLLTAGIPVWRADLSVVHLTRVADRGSRSRNGYRLHPAVAGMPHRATPLGLGVSIAGAIVQTGLLNGPMDALIAADAALHGGLVTVPEIDHALQLHAGRTGVGPVRAALAHADGRHESPGETRLGGVLRDLRIPATPQVWIQTRQGPKRVDALLDDHPVVLEFDGAVKYLSPLDLQRVAGRGDAPVENPLFVEKVREDAIRDEAYEVVRVVWTQLGDPDGIHRRIDAAVVRAARRAS
;
A
#
# COMPACT_ATOMS: atom_id res chain seq x y z
N MET A 1 8.85 18.03 31.63
CA MET A 1 8.77 19.10 30.61
C MET A 1 7.84 18.64 29.52
N ASP A 2 6.58 19.02 29.57
CA ASP A 2 5.59 18.62 28.56
C ASP A 2 6.03 19.12 27.17
N LEU A 3 6.15 18.21 26.19
CA LEU A 3 6.61 18.54 24.83
C LEU A 3 5.44 18.91 23.91
N VAL A 4 4.21 18.69 24.36
CA VAL A 4 2.96 18.90 23.60
C VAL A 4 2.80 20.33 23.05
N PRO A 5 3.20 21.41 23.77
CA PRO A 5 3.07 22.79 23.24
C PRO A 5 3.98 23.11 22.06
N TYR A 6 4.99 22.27 21.77
CA TYR A 6 6.05 22.59 20.81
C TYR A 6 5.90 21.88 19.46
N CYS A 7 4.84 21.06 19.30
CA CYS A 7 4.82 20.02 18.28
C CYS A 7 3.48 19.98 17.54
N PRO A 8 3.21 20.94 16.63
CA PRO A 8 2.15 20.72 15.66
C PRO A 8 2.51 19.44 14.89
N ASP A 9 1.60 18.45 14.91
CA ASP A 9 1.69 17.19 14.18
C ASP A 9 2.83 16.22 14.59
N ASP A 10 3.07 16.02 15.88
CA ASP A 10 3.96 14.97 16.43
C ASP A 10 5.45 15.03 16.03
N ILE A 11 5.91 16.11 15.39
CA ILE A 11 7.30 16.28 14.96
C ILE A 11 7.88 17.64 15.37
N VAL A 12 9.19 17.67 15.61
CA VAL A 12 9.96 18.87 15.95
C VAL A 12 11.38 18.78 15.41
N ASP A 13 11.96 19.91 15.00
CA ASP A 13 13.35 19.98 14.54
C ASP A 13 14.30 20.48 15.64
N ALA A 14 15.59 20.18 15.49
CA ALA A 14 16.61 20.54 16.44
C ALA A 14 16.71 22.07 16.62
N ALA A 15 16.52 22.85 15.54
CA ALA A 15 16.60 24.30 15.61
C ALA A 15 15.48 24.90 16.48
N THR A 16 14.25 24.38 16.38
CA THR A 16 13.16 24.77 17.28
C THR A 16 13.48 24.44 18.73
N LEU A 17 13.99 23.24 19.03
CA LEU A 17 14.35 22.86 20.40
C LEU A 17 15.47 23.75 20.98
N LEU A 18 16.52 24.01 20.20
CA LEU A 18 17.62 24.90 20.57
C LEU A 18 17.13 26.35 20.79
N GLY A 19 16.30 26.87 19.90
CA GLY A 19 15.70 28.21 20.01
C GLY A 19 14.78 28.37 21.22
N ARG A 20 14.36 27.26 21.85
CA ARG A 20 13.56 27.23 23.08
C ARG A 20 14.39 26.96 24.34
N GLY A 21 15.73 26.96 24.23
CA GLY A 21 16.65 26.85 25.35
C GLY A 21 17.04 25.42 25.75
N LEU A 22 16.67 24.40 24.97
CA LEU A 22 17.21 23.06 25.18
C LEU A 22 18.61 22.98 24.57
N SER A 23 19.59 22.49 25.33
CA SER A 23 20.91 22.20 24.78
C SER A 23 20.91 20.91 23.96
N SER A 24 21.97 20.67 23.16
CA SER A 24 22.18 19.38 22.50
C SER A 24 22.19 18.22 23.49
N HIS A 25 22.74 18.43 24.69
CA HIS A 25 22.75 17.44 25.77
C HIS A 25 21.34 17.13 26.29
N ASP A 26 20.48 18.15 26.40
CA ASP A 26 19.07 17.95 26.80
C ASP A 26 18.31 17.14 25.75
N ILE A 27 18.52 17.44 24.46
CA ILE A 27 17.91 16.69 23.34
C ILE A 27 18.36 15.23 23.36
N GLU A 28 19.65 14.97 23.58
CA GLU A 28 20.17 13.61 23.72
C GLU A 28 19.60 12.88 24.94
N ARG A 29 19.47 13.56 26.07
CA ARG A 29 18.83 13.02 27.28
C ARG A 29 17.37 12.65 27.01
N LEU A 30 16.62 13.49 26.31
CA LEU A 30 15.23 13.22 25.91
C LEU A 30 15.13 12.03 24.95
N CYS A 31 16.09 11.86 24.05
CA CYS A 31 16.17 10.69 23.19
C CYS A 31 16.43 9.40 23.99
N ARG A 32 17.40 9.44 24.92
CA ARG A 32 17.73 8.29 25.77
C ARG A 32 16.58 7.89 26.68
N SER A 33 15.77 8.85 27.15
CA SER A 33 14.60 8.59 27.97
C SER A 33 13.34 8.20 27.19
N GLY A 34 13.41 8.08 25.86
CA GLY A 34 12.25 7.74 25.02
C GLY A 34 11.17 8.82 24.94
N ARG A 35 11.53 10.09 25.21
CA ARG A 35 10.59 11.23 25.15
C ARG A 35 10.68 11.98 23.82
N LEU A 36 11.78 11.79 23.10
CA LEU A 36 11.96 12.17 21.70
C LEU A 36 12.49 10.96 20.93
N HIS A 37 12.05 10.78 19.71
CA HIS A 37 12.48 9.66 18.87
C HIS A 37 13.10 10.20 17.59
N ARG A 38 14.36 9.83 17.31
CA ARG A 38 15.05 10.27 16.09
C ARG A 38 14.34 9.73 14.85
N LEU A 39 14.07 10.61 13.89
CA LEU A 39 13.46 10.27 12.60
C LEU A 39 14.51 10.33 11.49
N VAL A 40 15.02 11.53 11.24
CA VAL A 40 16.04 11.86 10.23
C VAL A 40 16.94 12.94 10.81
N ARG A 41 18.03 13.28 10.13
CA ARG A 41 19.01 14.23 10.66
C ARG A 41 18.34 15.55 11.05
N GLY A 42 18.43 15.90 12.34
CA GLY A 42 17.89 17.14 12.89
C GLY A 42 16.38 17.14 13.16
N TRP A 43 15.69 16.02 12.99
CA TRP A 43 14.23 15.91 13.21
C TRP A 43 13.87 14.74 14.11
N PHE A 44 12.86 14.98 14.95
CA PHE A 44 12.43 14.07 15.99
C PHE A 44 10.90 13.94 15.99
N ALA A 45 10.41 12.76 16.35
CA ALA A 45 9.02 12.56 16.75
C ALA A 45 8.89 12.78 18.27
N THR A 46 7.74 13.30 18.70
CA THR A 46 7.44 13.62 20.10
C THR A 46 6.58 12.58 20.80
N ARG A 47 6.21 11.55 20.04
CA ARG A 47 5.67 10.29 20.52
C ARG A 47 6.45 9.14 19.88
N GLU A 48 6.34 7.97 20.48
CA GLU A 48 6.90 6.76 19.90
C GLU A 48 6.20 6.45 18.56
N PRO A 49 6.95 6.23 17.47
CA PRO A 49 6.36 5.79 16.21
C PRO A 49 5.71 4.41 16.34
N LYS A 50 4.46 4.29 15.90
CA LYS A 50 3.67 3.04 15.92
C LYS A 50 4.03 2.15 14.74
N GLY A 51 5.24 1.61 14.75
CA GLY A 51 5.77 0.75 13.69
C GLY A 51 6.39 1.51 12.50
N ALA A 52 6.78 0.75 11.47
CA ALA A 52 7.57 1.27 10.35
C ALA A 52 6.81 2.29 9.49
N VAL A 53 5.52 2.07 9.23
CA VAL A 53 4.67 2.98 8.43
C VAL A 53 4.55 4.34 9.10
N ASP A 54 4.17 4.35 10.38
CA ASP A 54 3.98 5.59 11.11
C ASP A 54 5.31 6.35 11.26
N ARG A 55 6.43 5.64 11.51
CA ARG A 55 7.77 6.25 11.44
C ARG A 55 8.04 6.87 10.08
N HIS A 56 7.71 6.19 8.99
CA HIS A 56 7.92 6.71 7.64
C HIS A 56 7.06 7.95 7.35
N LEU A 57 5.81 7.97 7.81
CA LEU A 57 4.90 9.13 7.66
C LEU A 57 5.41 10.34 8.45
N LEU A 58 5.84 10.13 9.70
CA LEU A 58 6.44 11.19 10.53
C LEU A 58 7.73 11.72 9.89
N SER A 59 8.60 10.84 9.40
CA SER A 59 9.81 11.22 8.66
C SER A 59 9.49 11.98 7.36
N THR A 60 8.45 11.57 6.63
CA THR A 60 8.01 12.26 5.40
C THR A 60 7.54 13.66 5.72
N ARG A 61 6.71 13.83 6.77
CA ARG A 61 6.25 15.13 7.24
C ARG A 61 7.42 16.03 7.64
N ALA A 62 8.39 15.49 8.39
CA ALA A 62 9.61 16.21 8.78
C ALA A 62 10.41 16.70 7.57
N MET A 63 10.57 15.86 6.55
CA MET A 63 11.31 16.24 5.35
C MET A 63 10.54 17.24 4.48
N LEU A 64 9.21 17.14 4.37
CA LEU A 64 8.41 18.15 3.68
C LEU A 64 8.54 19.52 4.35
N ARG A 65 8.51 19.59 5.69
CA ARG A 65 8.76 20.84 6.44
C ARG A 65 10.20 21.35 6.24
N HIS A 66 11.20 20.47 6.26
CA HIS A 66 12.59 20.86 6.04
C HIS A 66 12.84 21.49 4.66
N PHE A 67 12.20 20.95 3.62
CA PHE A 67 12.35 21.46 2.26
C PHE A 67 11.45 22.66 1.98
N ASP A 68 10.41 22.91 2.80
CA ASP A 68 9.60 24.13 2.80
C ASP A 68 9.11 24.50 1.38
N GLY A 69 8.31 23.61 0.78
CA GLY A 69 7.77 23.79 -0.56
C GLY A 69 8.74 23.56 -1.72
N ARG A 70 10.04 23.37 -1.48
CA ARG A 70 11.02 23.06 -2.55
C ARG A 70 11.03 21.60 -3.00
N ALA A 71 10.37 20.73 -2.25
CA ALA A 71 10.23 19.31 -2.55
C ALA A 71 8.81 18.83 -2.25
N ALA A 72 8.37 17.83 -3.00
CA ALA A 72 7.10 17.14 -2.88
C ALA A 72 7.31 15.67 -2.52
N SER A 73 6.42 15.08 -1.74
CA SER A 73 6.42 13.64 -1.48
C SER A 73 6.21 12.89 -2.79
N SER A 74 6.94 11.80 -2.98
CA SER A 74 6.96 11.03 -4.23
C SER A 74 7.12 9.52 -3.99
N HIS A 75 7.02 8.71 -5.05
CA HIS A 75 7.12 7.25 -4.95
C HIS A 75 6.22 6.68 -3.82
N HIS A 76 6.68 5.66 -3.09
CA HIS A 76 5.92 5.05 -2.00
C HIS A 76 5.64 5.99 -0.83
N SER A 77 6.46 7.01 -0.60
CA SER A 77 6.17 8.02 0.41
C SER A 77 4.90 8.81 0.07
N ARG A 78 4.67 9.15 -1.21
CA ARG A 78 3.43 9.79 -1.63
C ARG A 78 2.22 8.87 -1.52
N LEU A 79 2.39 7.58 -1.85
CA LEU A 79 1.34 6.58 -1.73
C LEU A 79 0.89 6.44 -0.27
N LEU A 80 1.84 6.29 0.65
CA LEU A 80 1.56 6.19 2.08
C LEU A 80 0.89 7.44 2.63
N THR A 81 1.31 8.65 2.22
CA THR A 81 0.62 9.88 2.65
C THR A 81 -0.79 10.02 2.07
N ALA A 82 -1.12 9.29 1.01
CA ALA A 82 -2.48 9.18 0.45
C ALA A 82 -3.29 8.00 1.04
N GLY A 83 -2.72 7.22 1.96
CA GLY A 83 -3.38 6.03 2.50
C GLY A 83 -3.34 4.81 1.58
N ILE A 84 -2.58 4.85 0.49
CA ILE A 84 -2.46 3.76 -0.49
C ILE A 84 -1.44 2.73 0.02
N PRO A 85 -1.79 1.42 0.03
CA PRO A 85 -0.90 0.37 0.49
C PRO A 85 0.33 0.21 -0.41
N VAL A 86 1.41 -0.29 0.20
CA VAL A 86 2.68 -0.61 -0.48
C VAL A 86 3.13 -2.01 -0.08
N TRP A 87 3.87 -2.69 -0.95
CA TRP A 87 4.24 -4.09 -0.74
C TRP A 87 5.71 -4.28 -0.35
N ARG A 88 6.65 -3.95 -1.23
CA ARG A 88 8.11 -4.17 -1.02
C ARG A 88 8.88 -2.88 -0.75
N ALA A 89 8.16 -1.81 -0.42
CA ALA A 89 8.75 -0.51 -0.20
C ALA A 89 9.70 -0.51 1.02
N ASP A 90 10.92 -0.02 0.81
CA ASP A 90 11.84 0.28 1.90
C ASP A 90 11.33 1.51 2.68
N LEU A 91 10.73 1.25 3.84
CA LEU A 91 10.17 2.29 4.69
C LEU A 91 11.24 3.04 5.50
N SER A 92 12.50 2.62 5.46
CA SER A 92 13.60 3.35 6.13
C SER A 92 14.04 4.60 5.37
N VAL A 93 13.67 4.72 4.09
CA VAL A 93 14.05 5.85 3.22
C VAL A 93 12.80 6.61 2.77
N VAL A 94 12.74 7.90 3.09
CA VAL A 94 11.71 8.82 2.56
C VAL A 94 12.06 9.23 1.12
N HIS A 95 11.09 9.18 0.22
CA HIS A 95 11.23 9.60 -1.17
C HIS A 95 10.54 10.94 -1.42
N LEU A 96 11.33 11.91 -1.85
CA LEU A 96 10.86 13.23 -2.26
C LEU A 96 11.31 13.53 -3.69
N THR A 97 10.54 14.31 -4.42
CA THR A 97 10.91 14.85 -5.74
C THR A 97 10.97 16.36 -5.65
N ARG A 98 11.99 16.96 -6.26
CA ARG A 98 12.12 18.41 -6.36
C ARG A 98 11.01 19.02 -7.18
N VAL A 99 10.62 20.24 -6.83
CA VAL A 99 9.55 20.96 -7.55
C VAL A 99 10.06 21.59 -8.85
N ALA A 100 11.27 22.17 -8.84
CA ALA A 100 11.79 22.89 -10.01
C ALA A 100 13.18 22.42 -10.46
N ASP A 101 14.04 21.96 -9.54
CA ASP A 101 15.43 21.68 -9.85
C ASP A 101 15.71 20.21 -10.19
N ARG A 102 16.78 19.99 -10.95
CA ARG A 102 17.16 18.67 -11.50
C ARG A 102 18.22 17.93 -10.68
N GLY A 103 18.68 18.50 -9.57
CA GLY A 103 19.72 17.86 -8.75
C GLY A 103 19.18 16.62 -8.02
N SER A 104 19.92 15.53 -7.94
CA SER A 104 19.60 14.44 -7.03
C SER A 104 20.38 14.60 -5.72
N ARG A 105 19.84 14.06 -4.61
CA ARG A 105 20.58 13.97 -3.34
C ARG A 105 20.12 12.74 -2.58
N SER A 106 21.06 11.96 -2.06
CA SER A 106 20.79 10.86 -1.14
C SER A 106 21.51 11.14 0.17
N ARG A 107 20.81 10.93 1.29
CA ARG A 107 21.35 10.98 2.65
C ARG A 107 20.73 9.83 3.44
N ASN A 108 21.28 9.55 4.62
CA ASN A 108 20.65 8.58 5.52
C ASN A 108 19.22 9.05 5.86
N GLY A 109 18.23 8.18 5.61
CA GLY A 109 16.81 8.42 5.89
C GLY A 109 15.99 9.09 4.78
N TYR A 110 16.61 9.62 3.71
CA TYR A 110 15.84 10.17 2.58
C TYR A 110 16.59 10.22 1.25
N ARG A 111 15.82 10.17 0.16
CA ARG A 111 16.26 10.38 -1.21
C ARG A 111 15.44 11.48 -1.87
N LEU A 112 16.15 12.47 -2.40
CA LEU A 112 15.60 13.58 -3.16
C LEU A 112 15.90 13.39 -4.64
N HIS A 113 14.84 13.20 -5.42
CA HIS A 113 14.88 12.93 -6.85
C HIS A 113 14.76 14.23 -7.67
N PRO A 114 15.34 14.26 -8.88
CA PRO A 114 15.14 15.36 -9.83
C PRO A 114 13.65 15.57 -10.17
N ALA A 115 13.26 16.81 -10.45
CA ALA A 115 11.94 17.11 -10.98
C ALA A 115 11.66 16.31 -12.26
N VAL A 116 10.42 15.82 -12.40
CA VAL A 116 9.93 15.18 -13.63
C VAL A 116 9.16 16.24 -14.40
N ALA A 117 9.61 16.56 -15.61
CA ALA A 117 8.97 17.59 -16.42
C ALA A 117 7.50 17.23 -16.68
N GLY A 118 6.60 18.21 -16.52
CA GLY A 118 5.15 18.01 -16.69
C GLY A 118 4.45 17.26 -15.56
N MET A 119 5.17 16.78 -14.53
CA MET A 119 4.55 16.10 -13.41
C MET A 119 3.76 17.07 -12.52
N PRO A 120 2.45 16.86 -12.33
CA PRO A 120 1.65 17.72 -11.46
C PRO A 120 2.05 17.56 -10.00
N HIS A 121 2.09 18.69 -9.28
CA HIS A 121 2.17 18.72 -7.82
C HIS A 121 0.82 19.13 -7.24
N ARG A 122 0.41 18.50 -6.15
CA ARG A 122 -0.82 18.81 -5.41
C ARG A 122 -0.45 19.19 -3.98
N ALA A 123 -1.13 20.21 -3.45
CA ALA A 123 -1.10 20.49 -2.03
C ALA A 123 -1.78 19.35 -1.26
N THR A 124 -1.19 18.94 -0.15
CA THR A 124 -1.72 17.92 0.76
C THR A 124 -1.65 18.48 2.19
N PRO A 125 -2.37 17.89 3.16
CA PRO A 125 -2.26 18.28 4.56
C PRO A 125 -0.82 18.21 5.12
N LEU A 126 0.08 17.45 4.49
CA LEU A 126 1.47 17.29 4.93
C LEU A 126 2.48 18.18 4.18
N GLY A 127 2.03 18.95 3.18
CA GLY A 127 2.87 19.70 2.26
C GLY A 127 2.62 19.30 0.80
N LEU A 128 3.61 19.52 -0.08
CA LEU A 128 3.45 19.16 -1.49
C LEU A 128 3.59 17.63 -1.71
N GLY A 129 2.85 17.12 -2.68
CA GLY A 129 2.97 15.75 -3.18
C GLY A 129 2.88 15.71 -4.70
N VAL A 130 3.57 14.77 -5.35
CA VAL A 130 3.30 14.48 -6.77
C VAL A 130 1.89 13.90 -6.93
N SER A 131 1.38 13.87 -8.17
CA SER A 131 0.12 13.17 -8.47
C SER A 131 0.18 11.70 -8.04
N ILE A 132 -0.97 11.13 -7.65
CA ILE A 132 -1.04 9.72 -7.23
C ILE A 132 -0.61 8.80 -8.37
N ALA A 133 -1.08 9.05 -9.60
CA ALA A 133 -0.62 8.37 -10.81
C ALA A 133 0.91 8.43 -10.98
N GLY A 134 1.51 9.61 -10.79
CA GLY A 134 2.97 9.78 -10.83
C GLY A 134 3.69 8.96 -9.76
N ALA A 135 3.15 8.94 -8.54
CA ALA A 135 3.69 8.16 -7.43
C ALA A 135 3.61 6.64 -7.68
N ILE A 136 2.53 6.15 -8.30
CA ILE A 136 2.36 4.75 -8.71
C ILE A 136 3.49 4.35 -9.67
N VAL A 137 3.66 5.09 -10.77
CA VAL A 137 4.70 4.80 -11.78
C VAL A 137 6.09 4.87 -11.16
N GLN A 138 6.37 5.91 -10.38
CA GLN A 138 7.64 6.08 -9.67
C GLN A 138 7.94 4.92 -8.71
N THR A 139 6.93 4.44 -7.97
CA THR A 139 7.07 3.27 -7.09
C THR A 139 7.38 2.01 -7.90
N GLY A 140 6.72 1.83 -9.04
CA GLY A 140 7.00 0.71 -9.95
C GLY A 140 8.42 0.72 -10.50
N LEU A 141 8.91 1.90 -10.88
CA LEU A 141 10.29 2.07 -11.38
C LEU A 141 11.35 1.78 -10.30
N LEU A 142 11.00 1.95 -9.03
CA LEU A 142 11.91 1.75 -7.91
C LEU A 142 11.86 0.31 -7.35
N ASN A 143 10.65 -0.21 -7.11
CA ASN A 143 10.43 -1.46 -6.38
C ASN A 143 10.06 -2.63 -7.29
N GLY A 144 9.47 -2.33 -8.45
CA GLY A 144 9.10 -3.31 -9.47
C GLY A 144 7.64 -3.19 -9.94
N PRO A 145 7.28 -3.82 -11.07
CA PRO A 145 5.97 -3.67 -11.69
C PRO A 145 4.78 -4.06 -10.80
N MET A 146 4.93 -5.11 -9.99
CA MET A 146 3.87 -5.56 -9.07
C MET A 146 3.55 -4.52 -7.98
N ASP A 147 4.54 -3.78 -7.47
CA ASP A 147 4.30 -2.71 -6.50
C ASP A 147 3.51 -1.55 -7.14
N ALA A 148 3.73 -1.25 -8.43
CA ALA A 148 2.90 -0.29 -9.15
C ALA A 148 1.48 -0.81 -9.34
N LEU A 149 1.30 -2.08 -9.73
CA LEU A 149 -0.02 -2.66 -9.94
C LEU A 149 -0.85 -2.67 -8.64
N ILE A 150 -0.26 -3.10 -7.52
CA ILE A 150 -0.88 -3.06 -6.19
C ILE A 150 -1.33 -1.64 -5.83
N ALA A 151 -0.47 -0.65 -6.04
CA ALA A 151 -0.79 0.73 -5.74
C ALA A 151 -1.88 1.29 -6.68
N ALA A 152 -1.88 0.87 -7.94
CA ALA A 152 -2.88 1.27 -8.93
C ALA A 152 -4.26 0.71 -8.59
N ASP A 153 -4.38 -0.59 -8.33
CA ASP A 153 -5.65 -1.24 -7.99
C ASP A 153 -6.27 -0.58 -6.74
N ALA A 154 -5.48 -0.39 -5.68
CA ALA A 154 -5.96 0.26 -4.47
C ALA A 154 -6.37 1.72 -4.70
N ALA A 155 -5.64 2.46 -5.55
CA ALA A 155 -5.97 3.85 -5.88
C ALA A 155 -7.22 3.94 -6.77
N LEU A 156 -7.41 3.01 -7.70
CA LEU A 156 -8.60 2.91 -8.56
C LEU A 156 -9.83 2.51 -7.72
N HIS A 157 -9.69 1.51 -6.86
CA HIS A 157 -10.72 1.07 -5.92
C HIS A 157 -11.22 2.24 -5.04
N GLY A 158 -10.28 3.04 -4.52
CA GLY A 158 -10.59 4.22 -3.72
C GLY A 158 -11.02 5.46 -4.52
N GLY A 159 -11.12 5.39 -5.85
CA GLY A 159 -11.46 6.53 -6.71
C GLY A 159 -10.45 7.68 -6.65
N LEU A 160 -9.21 7.41 -6.24
CA LEU A 160 -8.15 8.41 -6.06
C LEU A 160 -7.39 8.74 -7.36
N VAL A 161 -7.57 7.90 -8.38
CA VAL A 161 -6.95 8.04 -9.70
C VAL A 161 -7.85 7.41 -10.75
N THR A 162 -7.64 7.79 -12.00
CA THR A 162 -8.27 7.18 -13.18
C THR A 162 -7.23 6.51 -14.08
N VAL A 163 -7.64 5.54 -14.91
CA VAL A 163 -6.74 4.90 -15.88
C VAL A 163 -6.06 5.92 -16.83
N PRO A 164 -6.76 6.92 -17.40
CA PRO A 164 -6.11 7.95 -18.22
C PRO A 164 -5.04 8.76 -17.47
N GLU A 165 -5.19 9.01 -16.16
CA GLU A 165 -4.15 9.68 -15.37
C GLU A 165 -2.91 8.79 -15.19
N ILE A 166 -3.08 7.47 -15.02
CA ILE A 166 -1.97 6.50 -14.98
C ILE A 166 -1.24 6.47 -16.33
N ASP A 167 -1.98 6.43 -17.43
CA ASP A 167 -1.40 6.45 -18.78
C ASP A 167 -0.61 7.74 -19.04
N HIS A 168 -1.15 8.89 -18.63
CA HIS A 168 -0.45 10.15 -18.72
C HIS A 168 0.84 10.14 -17.87
N ALA A 169 0.80 9.61 -16.65
CA ALA A 169 2.00 9.49 -15.82
C ALA A 169 3.06 8.58 -16.44
N LEU A 170 2.66 7.49 -17.10
CA LEU A 170 3.56 6.61 -17.86
C LEU A 170 4.25 7.35 -19.02
N GLN A 171 3.54 8.24 -19.71
CA GLN A 171 4.10 9.08 -20.78
C GLN A 171 5.16 10.05 -20.26
N LEU A 172 4.95 10.66 -19.08
CA LEU A 172 5.96 11.53 -18.44
C LEU A 172 7.27 10.80 -18.09
N HIS A 173 7.20 9.47 -17.99
CA HIS A 173 8.34 8.60 -17.74
C HIS A 173 8.80 7.82 -18.98
N ALA A 174 8.32 8.18 -20.18
CA ALA A 174 8.75 7.56 -21.43
C ALA A 174 10.28 7.62 -21.60
N GLY A 175 10.85 6.54 -22.14
CA GLY A 175 12.31 6.40 -22.32
C GLY A 175 13.11 6.10 -21.06
N ARG A 176 12.49 6.07 -19.86
CA ARG A 176 13.19 5.64 -18.64
C ARG A 176 13.34 4.12 -18.59
N THR A 177 14.54 3.67 -18.21
CA THR A 177 14.80 2.26 -17.91
C THR A 177 13.79 1.73 -16.89
N GLY A 178 13.21 0.55 -17.17
CA GLY A 178 12.22 -0.09 -16.32
C GLY A 178 10.76 0.32 -16.58
N VAL A 179 10.48 1.35 -17.39
CA VAL A 179 9.09 1.79 -17.64
C VAL A 179 8.28 0.77 -18.45
N GLY A 180 8.92 -0.01 -19.32
CA GLY A 180 8.26 -1.04 -20.13
C GLY A 180 7.55 -2.10 -19.29
N PRO A 181 8.25 -2.80 -18.38
CA PRO A 181 7.62 -3.73 -17.44
C PRO A 181 6.54 -3.10 -16.56
N VAL A 182 6.74 -1.87 -16.08
CA VAL A 182 5.74 -1.15 -15.28
C VAL A 182 4.47 -0.87 -16.09
N ARG A 183 4.61 -0.43 -17.35
CA ARG A 183 3.49 -0.25 -18.28
C ARG A 183 2.74 -1.55 -18.53
N ALA A 184 3.46 -2.64 -18.76
CA ALA A 184 2.86 -3.95 -19.00
C ALA A 184 2.03 -4.42 -17.80
N ALA A 185 2.53 -4.23 -16.57
CA ALA A 185 1.75 -4.56 -15.37
C ALA A 185 0.52 -3.64 -15.20
N LEU A 186 0.67 -2.33 -15.38
CA LEU A 186 -0.43 -1.36 -15.22
C LEU A 186 -1.53 -1.50 -16.28
N ALA A 187 -1.25 -2.11 -17.44
CA ALA A 187 -2.28 -2.49 -18.40
C ALA A 187 -3.30 -3.50 -17.84
N HIS A 188 -2.98 -4.13 -16.70
CA HIS A 188 -3.83 -5.05 -15.98
C HIS A 188 -4.42 -4.47 -14.69
N ALA A 189 -4.33 -3.16 -14.48
CA ALA A 189 -4.91 -2.53 -13.32
C ALA A 189 -6.45 -2.71 -13.29
N ASP A 190 -6.97 -3.14 -12.16
CA ASP A 190 -8.37 -3.44 -11.93
C ASP A 190 -8.78 -2.99 -10.52
N GLY A 191 -9.58 -1.92 -10.45
CA GLY A 191 -10.06 -1.35 -9.19
C GLY A 191 -11.04 -2.24 -8.42
N ARG A 192 -11.37 -3.44 -8.93
CA ARG A 192 -12.14 -4.43 -8.17
C ARG A 192 -11.31 -5.12 -7.09
N HIS A 193 -9.99 -5.27 -7.24
CA HIS A 193 -9.19 -5.86 -6.16
C HIS A 193 -9.21 -4.97 -4.91
N GLU A 194 -9.61 -5.54 -3.77
CA GLU A 194 -9.80 -4.81 -2.52
C GLU A 194 -8.58 -4.90 -1.59
N SER A 195 -7.65 -5.80 -1.92
CA SER A 195 -6.40 -5.97 -1.19
C SER A 195 -5.23 -6.21 -2.14
N PRO A 196 -3.98 -5.87 -1.75
CA PRO A 196 -2.83 -6.21 -2.58
C PRO A 196 -2.63 -7.71 -2.81
N GLY A 197 -3.26 -8.55 -1.99
CA GLY A 197 -3.12 -10.00 -2.04
C GLY A 197 -3.98 -10.57 -3.15
N GLU A 198 -5.18 -10.03 -3.32
CA GLU A 198 -6.01 -10.23 -4.50
C GLU A 198 -5.28 -9.76 -5.77
N THR A 199 -4.71 -8.55 -5.78
CA THR A 199 -3.92 -8.08 -6.93
C THR A 199 -2.77 -9.03 -7.26
N ARG A 200 -2.05 -9.52 -6.25
CA ARG A 200 -0.96 -10.49 -6.45
C ARG A 200 -1.46 -11.85 -6.91
N LEU A 201 -2.58 -12.34 -6.36
CA LEU A 201 -3.21 -13.57 -6.80
C LEU A 201 -3.62 -13.46 -8.27
N GLY A 202 -4.28 -12.37 -8.66
CA GLY A 202 -4.58 -12.08 -10.07
C GLY A 202 -3.34 -12.05 -10.97
N GLY A 203 -2.22 -11.52 -10.45
CA GLY A 203 -0.91 -11.62 -11.12
C GLY A 203 -0.45 -13.07 -11.33
N VAL A 204 -0.49 -13.89 -10.28
CA VAL A 204 -0.12 -15.33 -10.36
C VAL A 204 -1.02 -16.08 -11.34
N LEU A 205 -2.34 -15.86 -11.29
CA LEU A 205 -3.28 -16.51 -12.21
C LEU A 205 -2.99 -16.14 -13.66
N ARG A 206 -2.65 -14.87 -13.93
CA ARG A 206 -2.26 -14.40 -15.26
C ARG A 206 -0.97 -15.05 -15.75
N ASP A 207 0.03 -15.16 -14.89
CA ASP A 207 1.30 -15.83 -15.21
C ASP A 207 1.07 -17.32 -15.53
N LEU A 208 0.13 -17.96 -14.81
CA LEU A 208 -0.32 -19.34 -15.05
C LEU A 208 -1.30 -19.49 -16.22
N ARG A 209 -1.76 -18.38 -16.83
CA ARG A 209 -2.80 -18.34 -17.88
C ARG A 209 -4.13 -18.98 -17.46
N ILE A 210 -4.48 -18.82 -16.19
CA ILE A 210 -5.76 -19.26 -15.64
C ILE A 210 -6.72 -18.05 -15.67
N PRO A 211 -7.76 -18.05 -16.52
CA PRO A 211 -8.72 -16.96 -16.59
C PRO A 211 -9.60 -16.94 -15.34
N ALA A 212 -9.71 -15.78 -14.72
CA ALA A 212 -10.51 -15.57 -13.53
C ALA A 212 -11.05 -14.14 -13.46
N THR A 213 -12.29 -14.00 -13.01
CA THR A 213 -12.97 -12.73 -12.82
C THR A 213 -12.97 -12.36 -11.33
N PRO A 214 -12.45 -11.18 -10.94
CA PRO A 214 -12.45 -10.75 -9.55
C PRO A 214 -13.81 -10.22 -9.09
N GLN A 215 -14.07 -10.31 -7.77
CA GLN A 215 -15.22 -9.72 -7.07
C GLN A 215 -16.59 -10.13 -7.65
N VAL A 216 -16.79 -11.42 -7.90
CA VAL A 216 -18.03 -11.96 -8.47
C VAL A 216 -19.10 -12.17 -7.40
N TRP A 217 -20.33 -11.79 -7.70
CA TRP A 217 -21.51 -12.11 -6.87
C TRP A 217 -22.10 -13.45 -7.27
N ILE A 218 -22.13 -14.38 -6.34
CA ILE A 218 -22.78 -15.69 -6.46
C ILE A 218 -24.11 -15.64 -5.71
N GLN A 219 -25.19 -16.03 -6.39
CA GLN A 219 -26.49 -16.19 -5.74
C GLN A 219 -26.47 -17.49 -4.93
N THR A 220 -26.72 -17.39 -3.63
CA THR A 220 -26.85 -18.57 -2.75
C THR A 220 -28.23 -18.60 -2.11
N ARG A 221 -28.63 -19.77 -1.60
CA ARG A 221 -29.86 -19.91 -0.77
C ARG A 221 -29.89 -18.97 0.44
N GLN A 222 -28.72 -18.53 0.93
CA GLN A 222 -28.59 -17.58 2.04
C GLN A 222 -28.44 -16.12 1.58
N GLY A 223 -28.76 -15.84 0.31
CA GLY A 223 -28.60 -14.54 -0.34
C GLY A 223 -27.28 -14.41 -1.12
N PRO A 224 -27.08 -13.28 -1.84
CA PRO A 224 -25.90 -13.07 -2.66
C PRO A 224 -24.63 -12.99 -1.80
N LYS A 225 -23.60 -13.74 -2.18
CA LYS A 225 -22.26 -13.70 -1.57
C LYS A 225 -21.26 -13.24 -2.63
N ARG A 226 -20.38 -12.31 -2.26
CA ARG A 226 -19.29 -11.86 -3.14
C ARG A 226 -18.04 -12.68 -2.84
N VAL A 227 -17.30 -13.07 -3.86
CA VAL A 227 -16.06 -13.84 -3.74
C VAL A 227 -14.90 -13.09 -4.37
N ASP A 228 -13.68 -13.30 -3.86
CA ASP A 228 -12.52 -12.53 -4.31
C ASP A 228 -12.19 -12.76 -5.79
N ALA A 229 -12.26 -14.01 -6.26
CA ALA A 229 -12.26 -14.34 -7.68
C ALA A 229 -13.02 -15.64 -7.99
N LEU A 230 -13.51 -15.74 -9.22
CA LEU A 230 -14.13 -16.93 -9.77
C LEU A 230 -13.38 -17.33 -11.05
N LEU A 231 -13.03 -18.60 -11.21
CA LEU A 231 -12.50 -19.10 -12.47
C LEU A 231 -13.56 -19.00 -13.57
N ASP A 232 -13.18 -18.52 -14.73
CA ASP A 232 -14.16 -18.23 -15.80
C ASP A 232 -14.77 -19.52 -16.38
N ASP A 233 -13.97 -20.58 -16.47
CA ASP A 233 -14.34 -21.84 -17.12
C ASP A 233 -14.82 -22.94 -16.14
N HIS A 234 -14.73 -22.69 -14.84
CA HIS A 234 -14.95 -23.71 -13.81
C HIS A 234 -15.69 -23.13 -12.59
N PRO A 235 -16.55 -23.90 -11.90
CA PRO A 235 -17.19 -23.46 -10.67
C PRO A 235 -16.20 -23.57 -9.49
N VAL A 236 -15.08 -22.86 -9.59
CA VAL A 236 -14.02 -22.79 -8.59
C VAL A 236 -13.83 -21.34 -8.18
N VAL A 237 -14.13 -21.08 -6.91
CA VAL A 237 -13.93 -19.80 -6.25
C VAL A 237 -12.56 -19.75 -5.62
N LEU A 238 -11.89 -18.61 -5.74
CA LEU A 238 -10.67 -18.29 -5.03
C LEU A 238 -10.97 -17.23 -3.97
N GLU A 239 -10.50 -17.46 -2.75
CA GLU A 239 -10.59 -16.49 -1.64
C GLU A 239 -9.17 -16.23 -1.12
N PHE A 240 -8.81 -14.96 -0.96
CA PHE A 240 -7.52 -14.56 -0.43
C PHE A 240 -7.63 -14.26 1.07
N ASP A 241 -6.96 -15.06 1.89
CA ASP A 241 -6.91 -14.82 3.33
C ASP A 241 -5.74 -13.88 3.69
N GLY A 242 -6.12 -12.64 3.98
CA GLY A 242 -5.24 -11.52 4.30
C GLY A 242 -4.74 -11.46 5.74
N ALA A 243 -4.79 -12.53 6.54
CA ALA A 243 -4.36 -12.54 7.95
C ALA A 243 -2.92 -12.02 8.23
N VAL A 244 -2.11 -11.74 7.20
CA VAL A 244 -0.87 -10.96 7.32
C VAL A 244 -1.13 -9.50 6.93
N LYS A 245 -1.11 -8.62 7.96
CA LYS A 245 -1.39 -7.18 7.90
C LYS A 245 -0.55 -6.47 6.84
N TYR A 246 -1.20 -5.64 6.02
CA TYR A 246 -0.54 -4.71 5.12
C TYR A 246 -0.02 -3.46 5.85
N LEU A 247 0.94 -2.81 5.19
CA LEU A 247 1.45 -1.49 5.54
C LEU A 247 0.50 -0.39 5.06
N SER A 248 -0.83 -0.55 5.21
CA SER A 248 -1.78 0.51 4.91
C SER A 248 -2.03 1.36 6.18
N PRO A 249 -1.98 2.70 6.10
CA PRO A 249 -2.37 3.56 7.22
C PRO A 249 -3.83 3.35 7.66
N LEU A 250 -4.69 2.87 6.75
CA LEU A 250 -6.09 2.55 7.02
C LEU A 250 -6.23 1.33 7.94
N ASP A 251 -5.35 0.32 7.82
CA ASP A 251 -5.34 -0.84 8.73
C ASP A 251 -4.92 -0.42 10.14
N LEU A 252 -4.04 0.58 10.28
CA LEU A 252 -3.64 1.14 11.57
C LEU A 252 -4.77 1.96 12.23
N GLN A 253 -5.62 2.62 11.45
CA GLN A 253 -6.79 3.33 11.97
C GLN A 253 -7.92 2.38 12.39
N ARG A 254 -8.15 1.28 11.65
CA ARG A 254 -9.18 0.28 11.97
C ARG A 254 -8.91 -0.44 13.30
N VAL A 255 -7.64 -0.64 13.67
CA VAL A 255 -7.25 -1.28 14.95
C VAL A 255 -7.44 -0.33 16.15
N ALA A 256 -7.50 0.99 15.94
CA ALA A 256 -7.60 1.98 17.02
C ALA A 256 -9.04 2.32 17.45
N GLY A 257 -10.07 1.72 16.83
CA GLY A 257 -11.45 2.23 16.89
C GLY A 257 -12.57 1.29 17.38
N ARG A 258 -12.29 0.11 17.94
CA ARG A 258 -13.37 -0.76 18.48
C ARG A 258 -13.21 -1.01 19.98
N GLY A 259 -14.00 -0.28 20.75
CA GLY A 259 -14.41 -0.67 22.09
C GLY A 259 -15.51 -1.74 22.04
N ASP A 260 -15.45 -2.63 23.04
CA ASP A 260 -16.40 -3.64 23.53
C ASP A 260 -17.81 -3.67 22.90
N ALA A 261 -17.94 -4.24 21.71
CA ALA A 261 -19.19 -4.82 21.22
C ALA A 261 -19.06 -6.35 21.21
N PRO A 262 -20.15 -7.13 21.43
CA PRO A 262 -20.09 -8.58 21.32
C PRO A 262 -19.68 -8.96 19.91
N VAL A 263 -18.49 -9.51 19.75
CA VAL A 263 -17.96 -9.94 18.45
C VAL A 263 -18.57 -11.31 18.15
N GLU A 264 -19.54 -11.38 17.24
CA GLU A 264 -19.86 -12.65 16.57
C GLU A 264 -18.55 -13.25 16.06
N ASN A 265 -18.27 -14.50 16.40
CA ASN A 265 -17.01 -15.15 16.08
C ASN A 265 -16.74 -15.02 14.56
N PRO A 266 -15.71 -14.26 14.12
CA PRO A 266 -15.47 -14.01 12.70
C PRO A 266 -15.28 -15.30 11.92
N LEU A 267 -14.69 -16.32 12.56
CA LEU A 267 -14.50 -17.67 12.00
C LEU A 267 -15.83 -18.39 11.77
N PHE A 268 -16.86 -18.10 12.56
CA PHE A 268 -18.20 -18.67 12.39
C PHE A 268 -18.93 -18.01 11.21
N VAL A 269 -18.85 -16.69 11.09
CA VAL A 269 -19.42 -15.93 9.95
C VAL A 269 -18.76 -16.35 8.63
N GLU A 270 -17.44 -16.55 8.66
CA GLU A 270 -16.66 -16.98 7.50
C GLU A 270 -16.95 -18.43 7.11
N LYS A 271 -17.17 -19.32 8.10
CA LYS A 271 -17.57 -20.71 7.88
C LYS A 271 -18.97 -20.81 7.27
N VAL A 272 -19.94 -20.05 7.79
CA VAL A 272 -21.31 -20.00 7.23
C VAL A 272 -21.31 -19.47 5.79
N ARG A 273 -20.44 -18.50 5.47
CA ARG A 273 -20.26 -17.99 4.11
C ARG A 273 -19.68 -19.05 3.17
N GLU A 274 -18.67 -19.80 3.61
CA GLU A 274 -18.04 -20.85 2.80
C GLU A 274 -18.98 -22.03 2.56
N ASP A 275 -19.74 -22.45 3.57
CA ASP A 275 -20.73 -23.51 3.44
C ASP A 275 -21.83 -23.12 2.44
N ALA A 276 -22.30 -21.86 2.48
CA ALA A 276 -23.29 -21.35 1.52
C ALA A 276 -22.80 -21.35 0.06
N ILE A 277 -21.50 -21.10 -0.18
CA ILE A 277 -20.91 -21.14 -1.53
C ILE A 277 -20.74 -22.60 -1.99
N ARG A 278 -20.32 -23.48 -1.09
CA ARG A 278 -20.16 -24.93 -1.38
C ARG A 278 -21.50 -25.60 -1.69
N ASP A 279 -22.57 -25.16 -1.05
CA ASP A 279 -23.93 -25.63 -1.28
C ASP A 279 -24.43 -25.32 -2.70
N GLU A 280 -23.87 -24.32 -3.37
CA GLU A 280 -24.14 -23.97 -4.78
C GLU A 280 -23.20 -24.68 -5.77
N ALA A 281 -22.62 -25.83 -5.36
CA ALA A 281 -21.71 -26.65 -6.15
C ALA A 281 -20.37 -26.01 -6.54
N TYR A 282 -19.99 -24.88 -5.93
CA TYR A 282 -18.66 -24.32 -6.10
C TYR A 282 -17.63 -25.02 -5.21
N GLU A 283 -16.42 -25.20 -5.76
CA GLU A 283 -15.23 -25.53 -4.98
C GLU A 283 -14.55 -24.24 -4.53
N VAL A 284 -14.01 -24.23 -3.30
CA VAL A 284 -13.34 -23.05 -2.74
C VAL A 284 -11.86 -23.35 -2.54
N VAL A 285 -10.99 -22.52 -3.12
CA VAL A 285 -9.54 -22.55 -2.91
C VAL A 285 -9.12 -21.29 -2.17
N ARG A 286 -8.76 -21.46 -0.89
CA ARG A 286 -8.18 -20.40 -0.07
C ARG A 286 -6.69 -20.26 -0.34
N VAL A 287 -6.25 -19.06 -0.72
CA VAL A 287 -4.83 -18.73 -0.91
C VAL A 287 -4.39 -17.81 0.22
N VAL A 288 -3.30 -18.18 0.89
CA VAL A 288 -2.64 -17.32 1.88
C VAL A 288 -1.38 -16.71 1.31
N TRP A 289 -0.92 -15.64 1.94
CA TRP A 289 0.30 -14.92 1.58
C TRP A 289 1.54 -15.75 1.31
N THR A 290 1.82 -16.74 2.15
CA THR A 290 3.02 -17.59 2.02
C THR A 290 3.01 -18.43 0.74
N GLN A 291 1.84 -18.61 0.13
CA GLN A 291 1.66 -19.40 -1.09
C GLN A 291 1.80 -18.57 -2.36
N LEU A 292 1.71 -17.23 -2.29
CA LEU A 292 1.90 -16.35 -3.46
C LEU A 292 3.35 -16.36 -4.00
N GLY A 293 4.28 -17.03 -3.31
CA GLY A 293 5.63 -17.32 -3.79
C GLY A 293 5.80 -18.69 -4.44
N ASP A 294 4.74 -19.53 -4.46
CA ASP A 294 4.72 -20.87 -5.05
C ASP A 294 3.58 -20.99 -6.09
N PRO A 295 3.77 -20.43 -7.30
CA PRO A 295 2.78 -20.51 -8.38
C PRO A 295 2.38 -21.96 -8.71
N ASP A 296 3.34 -22.89 -8.72
CA ASP A 296 3.06 -24.30 -9.02
C ASP A 296 2.19 -24.96 -7.94
N GLY A 297 2.41 -24.61 -6.67
CA GLY A 297 1.55 -25.03 -5.57
C GLY A 297 0.13 -24.50 -5.70
N ILE A 298 -0.03 -23.23 -6.10
CA ILE A 298 -1.36 -22.65 -6.39
C ILE A 298 -2.02 -23.38 -7.55
N HIS A 299 -1.30 -23.61 -8.65
CA HIS A 299 -1.79 -24.34 -9.82
C HIS A 299 -2.33 -25.73 -9.45
N ARG A 300 -1.52 -26.54 -8.74
CA ARG A 300 -1.94 -27.89 -8.30
C ARG A 300 -3.21 -27.88 -7.45
N ARG A 301 -3.38 -26.86 -6.60
CA ARG A 301 -4.57 -26.74 -5.74
C ARG A 301 -5.81 -26.37 -6.55
N ILE A 302 -5.64 -25.50 -7.55
CA ILE A 302 -6.69 -25.15 -8.50
C ILE A 302 -7.10 -26.38 -9.32
N ASP A 303 -6.16 -27.10 -9.92
CA ASP A 303 -6.45 -28.33 -10.68
C ASP A 303 -7.22 -29.35 -9.86
N ALA A 304 -6.78 -29.59 -8.61
CA ALA A 304 -7.47 -30.50 -7.71
C ALA A 304 -8.91 -30.04 -7.41
N ALA A 305 -9.15 -28.73 -7.32
CA ALA A 305 -10.50 -28.18 -7.16
C ALA A 305 -11.34 -28.36 -8.43
N VAL A 306 -10.80 -28.09 -9.60
CA VAL A 306 -11.48 -28.32 -10.89
C VAL A 306 -11.91 -29.78 -11.04
N VAL A 307 -11.04 -30.73 -10.70
CA VAL A 307 -11.36 -32.17 -10.75
C VAL A 307 -12.49 -32.53 -9.78
N ARG A 308 -12.50 -31.97 -8.57
CA ARG A 308 -13.59 -32.22 -7.60
C ARG A 308 -14.92 -31.60 -8.05
N ALA A 309 -14.88 -30.37 -8.59
CA ALA A 309 -16.05 -29.69 -9.15
C ALA A 309 -16.69 -30.53 -10.28
N ALA A 310 -15.89 -31.02 -11.23
CA ALA A 310 -16.37 -31.84 -12.33
C ALA A 310 -17.06 -33.13 -11.85
N ARG A 311 -16.52 -33.76 -10.79
CA ARG A 311 -17.11 -34.98 -10.19
C ARG A 311 -18.44 -34.76 -9.49
N ARG A 312 -18.72 -33.54 -8.98
CA ARG A 312 -20.01 -33.22 -8.36
C ARG A 312 -21.10 -32.92 -9.39
N ALA A 313 -20.71 -32.48 -10.58
CA ALA A 313 -21.63 -32.15 -11.67
C ALA A 313 -22.05 -33.38 -12.51
N SER A 314 -21.37 -34.52 -12.33
CA SER A 314 -21.67 -35.80 -12.97
C SER A 314 -22.56 -36.67 -12.08
#